data_AF-W9AQT3-F1
#
_entry.id   AF-W9AQT3-F1
#
_cell.length_a   1.000
_cell.length_b   1.000
_cell.length_c   1.000
_cell.angle_alpha   90.00
_cell.angle_beta   90.00
_cell.angle_gamma   90.00
#
_symmetry.space_group_name_H-M   'P 1'
#
loop_
_entity.id
_entity.type
_entity.pdbx_description
1 polymer ?
#
loop_
_entity_poly.entity_id
_entity_poly.type
_entity_poly.pdbx_seq_one_letter_code
_entity_poly.pdbx_strand_id
1 'polypeptide(L)'
;MGGRTDTLAAALTATSPQDLIDQLAIQKTVASELTVQMAAFRSASARAAAAADQSAKSIAQARIASDEAAVVRTDLDAKQRRMQEQIAAVQARYEALTPDQRAILADPGPPPPPLPPSSPANDLNITAMPGPAGGGSLGSGTAVVQAALTRVGSPYSWGATGPDAFDCSGLIKWAFLQNGKSLPRSSQALAQGGQPVAVSDMQPGDIVTFYGDVSHAGIYIGDGMMVHASTFGTPVKVAPISSAPIHNVRRY
;
A
#
# COMPACT_ATOMS: atom_id res chain seq x y z
N MET A 1 -17.04 4.12 -56.07
CA MET A 1 -17.47 4.23 -57.49
C MET A 1 -18.70 5.11 -57.53
N GLY A 2 -18.64 6.36 -58.00
CA GLY A 2 -19.85 7.21 -58.06
C GLY A 2 -19.70 8.53 -58.83
N GLY A 3 -18.52 9.17 -58.84
CA GLY A 3 -18.41 10.54 -59.34
C GLY A 3 -18.53 10.79 -60.86
N ARG A 4 -18.68 9.78 -61.73
CA ARG A 4 -18.70 9.99 -63.20
C ARG A 4 -20.08 9.84 -63.85
N THR A 5 -20.99 9.11 -63.24
CA THR A 5 -22.36 8.92 -63.78
C THR A 5 -23.28 10.06 -63.37
N ASP A 6 -23.07 10.62 -62.19
CA ASP A 6 -23.95 11.66 -61.61
C ASP A 6 -23.77 13.02 -62.27
N THR A 7 -22.57 13.35 -62.75
CA THR A 7 -22.31 14.60 -63.47
C THR A 7 -23.00 14.64 -64.84
N LEU A 8 -23.12 13.49 -65.49
CA LEU A 8 -23.77 13.36 -66.81
C LEU A 8 -25.30 13.40 -66.68
N ALA A 9 -25.85 12.79 -65.62
CA ALA A 9 -27.26 12.88 -65.29
C ALA A 9 -27.66 14.32 -64.91
N ALA A 10 -26.87 15.00 -64.08
CA ALA A 10 -27.11 16.40 -63.71
C ALA A 10 -27.04 17.33 -64.93
N ALA A 11 -26.12 17.11 -65.87
CA ALA A 11 -26.01 17.89 -67.10
C ALA A 11 -27.20 17.69 -68.06
N LEU A 12 -27.84 16.51 -68.04
CA LEU A 12 -29.01 16.21 -68.87
C LEU A 12 -30.33 16.75 -68.29
N THR A 13 -30.39 16.99 -66.98
CA THR A 13 -31.60 17.46 -66.28
C THR A 13 -31.55 18.94 -65.89
N ALA A 14 -30.39 19.59 -65.96
CA ALA A 14 -30.26 21.00 -65.63
C ALA A 14 -30.92 21.90 -66.68
N THR A 15 -31.79 22.80 -66.22
CA THR A 15 -32.52 23.74 -67.07
C THR A 15 -31.68 24.96 -67.49
N SER A 16 -30.54 25.18 -66.83
CA SER A 16 -29.58 26.24 -67.14
C SER A 16 -28.16 25.87 -66.69
N PRO A 17 -27.11 26.56 -67.22
CA PRO A 17 -25.74 26.39 -66.74
C PRO A 17 -25.56 26.68 -65.24
N GLN A 18 -26.36 27.59 -64.67
CA GLN A 18 -26.34 27.92 -63.25
C GLN A 18 -26.96 26.79 -62.41
N ASP A 19 -28.08 26.21 -62.85
CA ASP A 19 -28.72 25.05 -62.20
C ASP A 19 -27.76 23.86 -62.08
N LEU A 20 -26.95 23.61 -63.11
CA LEU A 20 -25.96 22.53 -63.10
C LEU A 20 -24.88 22.77 -62.03
N ILE A 21 -24.38 24.00 -61.91
CA ILE A 21 -23.38 24.37 -60.90
C ILE A 21 -23.95 24.19 -59.50
N ASP A 22 -25.20 24.61 -59.28
CA ASP A 22 -25.87 24.51 -57.99
C ASP A 22 -26.13 23.03 -57.60
N GLN A 23 -26.59 22.19 -58.54
CA GLN A 23 -26.77 20.75 -58.31
C GLN A 23 -25.45 20.05 -57.95
N LEU A 24 -24.36 20.37 -58.66
CA LEU A 24 -23.04 19.80 -58.38
C LEU A 24 -22.45 20.30 -57.05
N ALA A 25 -22.68 21.56 -56.69
CA ALA A 25 -22.26 22.13 -55.41
C ALA A 25 -22.99 21.45 -54.22
N ILE A 26 -24.29 21.20 -54.36
CA ILE A 26 -25.09 20.48 -53.36
C ILE A 26 -24.59 19.04 -53.22
N GLN A 27 -24.41 18.31 -54.32
CA GLN A 27 -23.89 16.93 -54.29
C GLN A 27 -22.52 16.85 -53.62
N LYS A 28 -21.61 17.79 -53.95
CA LYS A 28 -20.27 17.85 -53.34
C LYS A 28 -20.35 18.12 -51.83
N THR A 29 -21.25 19.01 -51.41
CA THR A 29 -21.47 19.33 -50.00
C THR A 29 -22.01 18.12 -49.25
N VAL A 30 -23.04 17.46 -49.79
CA VAL A 30 -23.63 16.24 -49.23
C VAL A 30 -22.59 15.11 -49.14
N ALA A 31 -21.78 14.89 -50.18
CA ALA A 31 -20.74 13.87 -50.18
C ALA A 31 -19.63 14.17 -49.15
N SER A 32 -19.25 15.44 -49.00
CA SER A 32 -18.31 15.88 -47.97
C SER A 32 -18.87 15.63 -46.57
N GLU A 33 -20.13 15.98 -46.34
CA GLU A 33 -20.80 15.81 -45.06
C GLU A 33 -20.96 14.32 -44.68
N LEU A 34 -21.35 13.47 -45.63
CA LEU A 34 -21.38 12.02 -45.45
C LEU A 34 -20.00 11.45 -45.09
N THR A 35 -18.93 11.97 -45.69
CA THR A 35 -17.56 11.53 -45.37
C THR A 35 -17.18 11.89 -43.93
N VAL A 36 -17.50 13.11 -43.51
CA VAL A 36 -17.26 13.58 -42.13
C VAL A 36 -18.09 12.77 -41.12
N GLN A 37 -19.39 12.57 -41.39
CA GLN A 37 -20.26 11.77 -40.52
C GLN A 37 -19.79 10.31 -40.42
N MET A 38 -19.37 9.70 -41.54
CA MET A 38 -18.84 8.34 -41.49
C MET A 38 -17.54 8.22 -40.69
N ALA A 39 -16.64 9.21 -40.81
CA ALA A 39 -15.42 9.26 -40.00
C ALA A 39 -15.74 9.42 -38.51
N ALA A 40 -16.69 10.31 -38.18
CA ALA A 40 -17.16 10.52 -36.82
C ALA A 40 -17.81 9.26 -36.24
N PHE A 41 -18.65 8.57 -37.03
CA PHE A 41 -19.27 7.30 -36.64
C PHE A 41 -18.22 6.23 -36.35
N ARG A 42 -17.24 6.02 -37.24
CA ARG A 42 -16.15 5.04 -37.02
C ARG A 42 -15.36 5.35 -35.76
N SER A 43 -15.04 6.62 -35.50
CA SER A 43 -14.36 7.05 -34.28
C SER A 43 -15.21 6.80 -33.02
N ALA A 44 -16.51 7.09 -33.07
CA ALA A 44 -17.43 6.79 -31.99
C ALA A 44 -17.55 5.28 -31.72
N SER A 45 -17.67 4.46 -32.77
CA SER A 45 -17.70 3.00 -32.65
C SER A 45 -16.40 2.45 -32.05
N ALA A 46 -15.23 2.97 -32.46
CA ALA A 46 -13.94 2.55 -31.91
C ALA A 46 -13.82 2.90 -30.41
N ARG A 47 -14.26 4.11 -30.01
CA ARG A 47 -14.30 4.50 -28.59
C ARG A 47 -15.28 3.65 -27.79
N ALA A 48 -16.44 3.31 -28.34
CA ALA A 48 -17.41 2.45 -27.70
C ALA A 48 -16.86 1.02 -27.49
N ALA A 49 -16.16 0.47 -28.49
CA ALA A 49 -15.50 -0.83 -28.37
C ALA A 49 -14.40 -0.82 -27.28
N ALA A 50 -13.54 0.21 -27.28
CA ALA A 50 -12.51 0.35 -26.25
C ALA A 50 -13.10 0.50 -24.83
N ALA A 51 -14.19 1.25 -24.69
CA ALA A 51 -14.89 1.39 -23.42
C ALA A 51 -15.53 0.07 -22.95
N ALA A 52 -16.08 -0.73 -23.88
CA ALA A 52 -16.63 -2.05 -23.58
C ALA A 52 -15.52 -3.02 -23.13
N ASP A 53 -14.37 -3.03 -23.81
CA ASP A 53 -13.21 -3.85 -23.44
C ASP A 53 -12.66 -3.46 -22.07
N GLN A 54 -12.58 -2.16 -21.78
CA GLN A 54 -12.14 -1.68 -20.47
C GLN A 54 -13.14 -2.05 -19.37
N SER A 55 -14.44 -1.96 -19.64
CA SER A 55 -15.49 -2.41 -18.71
C SER A 55 -15.38 -3.91 -18.42
N ALA A 56 -15.19 -4.74 -19.45
CA ALA A 56 -15.02 -6.18 -19.28
C ALA A 56 -13.78 -6.53 -18.42
N LYS A 57 -12.66 -5.82 -18.62
CA LYS A 57 -11.46 -5.97 -17.77
C LYS A 57 -11.72 -5.56 -16.32
N SER A 58 -12.40 -4.44 -16.10
CA SER A 58 -12.77 -4.00 -14.75
C SER A 58 -13.67 -5.00 -14.03
N ILE A 59 -14.63 -5.61 -14.74
CA ILE A 59 -15.49 -6.66 -14.17
C ILE A 59 -14.67 -7.89 -13.80
N ALA A 60 -13.74 -8.31 -14.66
CA ALA A 60 -12.87 -9.46 -14.36
C ALA A 60 -11.99 -9.21 -13.14
N GLN A 61 -11.38 -8.02 -13.03
CA GLN A 61 -10.60 -7.61 -11.86
C GLN A 61 -11.45 -7.56 -10.58
N ALA A 62 -12.66 -7.02 -10.67
CA ALA A 62 -13.58 -6.98 -9.52
C ALA A 62 -13.99 -8.38 -9.04
N ARG A 63 -14.17 -9.34 -9.96
CA ARG A 63 -14.45 -10.74 -9.60
C ARG A 63 -13.26 -11.38 -8.90
N ILE A 64 -12.05 -11.22 -9.42
CA ILE A 64 -10.82 -11.74 -8.79
C ILE A 64 -10.67 -11.17 -7.38
N ALA A 65 -10.82 -9.86 -7.22
CA ALA A 65 -10.73 -9.20 -5.92
C ALA A 65 -11.82 -9.70 -4.95
N SER A 66 -13.03 -9.99 -5.44
CA SER A 66 -14.12 -10.58 -4.65
C SER A 66 -13.80 -11.99 -4.20
N ASP A 67 -13.21 -12.82 -5.07
CA ASP A 67 -12.84 -14.19 -4.76
C ASP A 67 -11.69 -14.24 -3.74
N GLU A 68 -10.69 -13.37 -3.90
CA GLU A 68 -9.61 -13.18 -2.92
C GLU A 68 -10.16 -12.73 -1.55
N ALA A 69 -11.10 -11.79 -1.53
CA ALA A 69 -11.74 -11.35 -0.29
C ALA A 69 -12.53 -12.48 0.38
N ALA A 70 -13.17 -13.37 -0.40
CA ALA A 70 -13.86 -14.54 0.15
C ALA A 70 -12.91 -15.55 0.79
N VAL A 71 -11.72 -15.76 0.21
CA VAL A 71 -10.66 -16.60 0.80
C VAL A 71 -10.17 -15.99 2.11
N VAL A 72 -9.89 -14.68 2.14
CA VAL A 72 -9.47 -13.97 3.36
C VAL A 72 -10.54 -14.10 4.45
N ARG A 73 -11.82 -13.90 4.11
CA ARG A 73 -12.92 -14.05 5.09
C ARG A 73 -12.96 -15.46 5.68
N THR A 74 -12.80 -16.48 4.85
CA THR A 74 -12.79 -17.88 5.30
C THR A 74 -11.62 -18.17 6.24
N ASP A 75 -10.44 -17.62 5.96
CA ASP A 75 -9.26 -17.73 6.82
C ASP A 75 -9.47 -16.99 8.15
N LEU A 76 -10.05 -15.79 8.13
CA LEU A 76 -10.40 -15.04 9.34
C LEU A 76 -11.37 -15.82 10.23
N ASP A 77 -12.43 -16.40 9.66
CA ASP A 77 -13.38 -17.23 10.39
C ASP A 77 -12.70 -18.46 11.01
N ALA A 78 -11.78 -19.10 10.28
CA ALA A 78 -11.00 -20.22 10.81
C ALA A 78 -10.06 -19.80 11.95
N LYS A 79 -9.43 -18.63 11.83
CA LYS A 79 -8.57 -18.06 12.88
C LYS A 79 -9.37 -17.67 14.12
N GLN A 80 -10.57 -17.09 13.94
CA GLN A 80 -11.46 -16.75 15.04
C GLN A 80 -11.90 -18.00 15.82
N ARG A 81 -12.24 -19.10 15.12
CA ARG A 81 -12.57 -20.38 15.78
C ARG A 81 -11.38 -20.92 16.59
N ARG A 82 -10.17 -20.94 16.02
CA ARG A 82 -8.96 -21.37 16.75
C ARG A 82 -8.71 -20.52 17.99
N MET A 83 -8.93 -19.21 17.90
CA MET A 83 -8.78 -18.32 19.05
C MET A 83 -9.82 -18.60 20.13
N GLN A 84 -11.07 -18.84 19.76
CA GLN A 84 -12.12 -19.22 20.71
C GLN A 84 -11.80 -20.54 21.43
N GLU A 85 -11.26 -21.53 20.70
CA GLU A 85 -10.78 -22.78 21.30
C GLU A 85 -9.64 -22.56 22.30
N GLN A 86 -8.69 -21.67 21.97
CA GLN A 86 -7.60 -21.31 22.89
C GLN A 86 -8.13 -20.60 24.14
N ILE A 87 -9.07 -19.66 24.00
CA ILE A 87 -9.69 -18.98 25.14
C ILE A 87 -10.39 -19.99 26.04
N ALA A 88 -11.19 -20.90 25.46
CA ALA A 88 -11.86 -21.96 26.22
C ALA A 88 -10.85 -22.87 26.94
N ALA A 89 -9.74 -23.22 26.29
CA ALA A 89 -8.69 -24.03 26.90
C ALA A 89 -7.99 -23.30 28.06
N VAL A 90 -7.73 -21.99 27.93
CA VAL A 90 -7.16 -21.17 29.01
C VAL A 90 -8.15 -21.03 30.17
N GLN A 91 -9.43 -20.81 29.89
CA GLN A 91 -10.49 -20.74 30.91
C GLN A 91 -10.60 -22.06 31.68
N ALA A 92 -10.63 -23.20 30.99
CA ALA A 92 -10.68 -24.51 31.64
C ALA A 92 -9.44 -24.77 32.52
N ARG A 93 -8.25 -24.36 32.06
CA ARG A 93 -7.02 -24.41 32.89
C ARG A 93 -7.11 -23.49 34.09
N TYR A 94 -7.67 -22.30 33.93
CA TYR A 94 -7.86 -21.34 35.00
C TYR A 94 -8.84 -21.86 36.06
N GLU A 95 -9.93 -22.52 35.65
CA GLU A 95 -10.91 -23.14 36.56
C GLU A 95 -10.36 -24.36 37.29
N ALA A 96 -9.41 -25.08 36.68
CA ALA A 96 -8.73 -26.22 37.30
C ALA A 96 -7.70 -25.82 38.38
N LEU A 97 -7.32 -24.55 38.48
CA LEU A 97 -6.41 -24.04 39.50
C LEU A 97 -7.11 -23.92 40.86
N THR A 98 -6.38 -24.22 41.93
CA THR A 98 -6.90 -24.03 43.30
C THR A 98 -7.14 -22.54 43.60
N PRO A 99 -7.98 -22.20 44.60
CA PRO A 99 -8.20 -20.81 45.02
C PRO A 99 -6.90 -20.03 45.28
N ASP A 100 -5.90 -20.67 45.90
CA ASP A 100 -4.59 -20.06 46.18
C ASP A 100 -3.78 -19.79 44.90
N GLN A 101 -3.81 -20.71 43.94
CA GLN A 101 -3.13 -20.55 42.65
C GLN A 101 -3.79 -19.48 41.78
N ARG A 102 -5.12 -19.33 41.85
CA ARG A 102 -5.85 -18.25 41.19
C ARG A 102 -5.56 -16.89 41.83
N ALA A 103 -5.38 -16.83 43.15
CA ALA A 103 -4.99 -15.59 43.85
C ALA A 103 -3.57 -15.11 43.46
N ILE A 104 -2.62 -16.03 43.22
CA ILE A 104 -1.26 -15.70 42.77
C ILE A 104 -1.24 -15.18 41.31
N LEU A 105 -2.17 -15.65 40.45
CA LEU A 105 -2.28 -15.20 39.05
C LEU A 105 -3.18 -13.96 38.87
N ALA A 106 -4.15 -13.76 39.76
CA ALA A 106 -5.04 -12.60 39.78
C ALA A 106 -4.40 -11.37 40.45
N ASP A 107 -3.27 -11.55 41.13
CA ASP A 107 -2.40 -10.47 41.58
C ASP A 107 -1.39 -10.16 40.47
N PRO A 108 -1.60 -9.12 39.62
CA PRO A 108 -0.47 -8.52 38.96
C PRO A 108 0.33 -7.91 40.10
N GLY A 109 1.31 -8.67 40.63
CA GLY A 109 2.11 -8.23 41.78
C GLY A 109 2.47 -6.75 41.64
N PRO A 110 2.57 -6.02 42.76
CA PRO A 110 2.52 -4.56 42.78
C PRO A 110 3.30 -3.98 41.61
N PRO A 111 2.72 -3.02 40.85
CA PRO A 111 3.42 -2.43 39.71
C PRO A 111 4.84 -2.10 40.17
N PRO A 112 5.88 -2.47 39.39
CA PRO A 112 7.25 -2.16 39.78
C PRO A 112 7.25 -0.69 40.20
N PRO A 113 7.78 -0.36 41.39
CA PRO A 113 7.70 0.99 41.91
C PRO A 113 8.14 1.95 40.81
N PRO A 114 7.40 3.05 40.57
CA PRO A 114 7.80 4.00 39.55
C PRO A 114 9.26 4.31 39.79
N LEU A 115 10.10 4.00 38.78
CA LEU A 115 11.50 4.38 38.82
C LEU A 115 11.52 5.86 39.19
N PRO A 116 12.33 6.27 40.19
CA PRO A 116 12.38 7.67 40.59
C PRO A 116 12.61 8.52 39.33
N PRO A 117 11.99 9.70 39.23
CA PRO A 117 12.23 10.58 38.09
C PRO A 117 13.74 10.81 38.03
N SER A 118 14.37 10.23 37.02
CA SER A 118 15.77 10.51 36.70
C SER A 118 15.76 11.94 36.20
N SER A 119 15.98 12.87 37.12
CA SER A 119 16.41 14.22 36.79
C SER A 119 17.64 14.12 35.88
N PRO A 120 17.80 15.03 34.92
CA PRO A 120 18.69 14.86 33.79
C PRO A 120 20.14 14.85 34.28
N ALA A 121 20.74 13.67 34.34
CA ALA A 121 22.17 13.54 34.43
C ALA A 121 22.74 13.88 33.05
N ASN A 122 23.00 15.18 32.85
CA ASN A 122 24.30 15.54 32.30
C ASN A 122 25.33 14.73 33.09
N ASP A 123 26.01 13.80 32.45
CA ASP A 123 27.46 13.66 32.60
C ASP A 123 28.02 12.69 31.57
N LEU A 124 28.76 13.32 30.67
CA LEU A 124 29.87 12.80 29.91
C LEU A 124 30.68 11.76 30.73
N ASN A 125 30.61 10.47 30.39
CA ASN A 125 31.82 9.66 30.39
C ASN A 125 31.76 8.47 29.44
N ILE A 126 32.66 8.52 28.46
CA ILE A 126 33.00 7.46 27.51
C ILE A 126 33.95 6.48 28.20
N THR A 127 33.70 5.19 28.06
CA THR A 127 34.73 4.13 28.16
C THR A 127 34.32 3.01 27.18
N ALA A 128 34.55 3.18 25.88
CA ALA A 128 35.76 2.81 25.14
C ALA A 128 36.06 1.30 25.14
N MET A 129 35.79 0.66 23.99
CA MET A 129 36.74 -0.19 23.24
C MET A 129 36.24 -0.32 21.76
N PRO A 130 37.13 -0.57 20.77
CA PRO A 130 37.45 0.46 19.77
C PRO A 130 37.22 0.10 18.28
N GLY A 131 36.83 1.11 17.48
CA GLY A 131 37.27 1.35 16.10
C GLY A 131 36.29 1.07 14.93
N PRO A 132 36.27 1.87 13.82
CA PRO A 132 36.68 3.27 13.66
C PRO A 132 35.57 4.22 13.13
N ALA A 133 35.66 5.46 13.60
CA ALA A 133 35.40 6.73 12.91
C ALA A 133 34.13 6.92 12.05
N GLY A 134 33.23 7.77 12.54
CA GLY A 134 32.22 8.46 11.74
C GLY A 134 31.22 9.22 12.59
N GLY A 135 31.62 10.36 13.15
CA GLY A 135 30.74 11.20 13.97
C GLY A 135 29.53 11.71 13.20
N GLY A 136 28.35 11.63 13.81
CA GLY A 136 27.11 12.23 13.32
C GLY A 136 26.01 12.10 14.36
N SER A 137 25.40 13.24 14.74
CA SER A 137 24.17 13.41 15.53
C SER A 137 23.38 12.12 15.84
N LEU A 138 23.06 11.86 17.12
CA LEU A 138 22.05 10.87 17.53
C LEU A 138 20.77 11.12 16.71
N GLY A 139 20.61 10.34 15.64
CA GLY A 139 19.76 10.70 14.52
C GLY A 139 18.32 10.32 14.77
N SER A 140 17.38 11.09 14.22
CA SER A 140 15.94 10.81 14.19
C SER A 140 15.60 9.35 13.86
N GLY A 141 16.46 8.64 13.11
CA GLY A 141 16.31 7.21 12.79
C GLY A 141 16.41 6.27 13.99
N THR A 142 17.31 6.52 14.94
CA THR A 142 17.44 5.69 16.15
C THR A 142 16.19 5.69 17.03
N ALA A 143 15.53 6.84 17.18
CA ALA A 143 14.34 6.95 18.00
C ALA A 143 13.09 6.32 17.35
N VAL A 144 13.01 6.33 16.00
CA VAL A 144 11.99 5.58 15.25
C VAL A 144 12.17 4.08 15.42
N VAL A 145 13.41 3.58 15.33
CA VAL A 145 13.73 2.17 15.56
C VAL A 145 13.32 1.75 16.97
N GLN A 146 13.68 2.52 17.99
CA GLN A 146 13.30 2.22 19.38
C GLN A 146 11.78 2.15 19.53
N ALA A 147 11.04 3.12 18.98
CA ALA A 147 9.58 3.11 19.02
C ALA A 147 9.01 1.82 18.39
N ALA A 148 9.46 1.47 17.18
CA ALA A 148 8.97 0.27 16.49
C ALA A 148 9.31 -1.02 17.25
N LEU A 149 10.48 -1.11 17.89
CA LEU A 149 10.89 -2.25 18.70
C LEU A 149 10.00 -2.45 19.93
N THR A 150 9.44 -1.39 20.52
CA THR A 150 8.46 -1.51 21.64
C THR A 150 7.18 -2.25 21.26
N ARG A 151 6.93 -2.43 19.96
CA ARG A 151 5.73 -3.07 19.43
C ARG A 151 5.98 -4.47 18.88
N VAL A 152 7.20 -5.00 18.99
CA VAL A 152 7.46 -6.41 18.71
C VAL A 152 6.55 -7.26 19.59
N GLY A 153 5.85 -8.22 18.98
CA GLY A 153 4.83 -9.03 19.64
C GLY A 153 3.40 -8.48 19.52
N SER A 154 3.19 -7.24 19.09
CA SER A 154 1.84 -6.72 18.82
C SER A 154 1.19 -7.48 17.65
N PRO A 155 -0.12 -7.81 17.72
CA PRO A 155 -0.82 -8.52 16.66
C PRO A 155 -0.86 -7.75 15.34
N TYR A 156 -0.83 -8.50 14.23
CA TYR A 156 -1.13 -7.94 12.91
C TYR A 156 -2.64 -7.73 12.75
N SER A 157 -3.04 -6.56 12.26
CA SER A 157 -4.42 -6.30 11.83
C SER A 157 -4.42 -5.35 10.63
N TRP A 158 -5.08 -5.77 9.55
CA TRP A 158 -5.17 -4.96 8.32
C TRP A 158 -5.79 -3.60 8.61
N GLY A 159 -5.17 -2.52 8.15
CA GLY A 159 -5.65 -1.17 8.40
C GLY A 159 -5.25 -0.58 9.75
N ALA A 160 -4.75 -1.37 10.70
CA ALA A 160 -4.44 -0.89 12.06
C ALA A 160 -3.16 -0.04 12.12
N THR A 161 -3.17 1.00 12.95
CA THR A 161 -2.10 1.99 13.11
C THR A 161 -1.64 2.14 14.57
N GLY A 162 -1.86 1.12 15.40
CA GLY A 162 -1.47 1.11 16.81
C GLY A 162 -2.48 1.75 17.78
N PRO A 163 -2.16 1.73 19.08
CA PRO A 163 -0.93 1.16 19.66
C PRO A 163 -0.97 -0.37 19.84
N ASP A 164 -2.15 -0.99 19.75
CA ASP A 164 -2.35 -2.39 20.17
C ASP A 164 -2.28 -3.40 19.02
N ALA A 165 -2.43 -2.95 17.77
CA ALA A 165 -2.31 -3.77 16.57
C ALA A 165 -1.82 -2.94 15.37
N PHE A 166 -1.16 -3.59 14.42
CA PHE A 166 -0.54 -2.90 13.28
C PHE A 166 -0.67 -3.68 11.99
N ASP A 167 -0.76 -2.98 10.86
CA ASP A 167 -0.24 -3.51 9.60
C ASP A 167 1.13 -2.90 9.26
N CYS A 168 1.70 -3.30 8.12
CA CYS A 168 3.08 -2.98 7.75
C CYS A 168 3.36 -1.46 7.76
N SER A 169 2.50 -0.69 7.10
CA SER A 169 2.63 0.77 6.99
C SER A 169 2.05 1.50 8.20
N GLY A 170 1.11 0.90 8.93
CA GLY A 170 0.60 1.39 10.20
C GLY A 170 1.66 1.39 11.30
N LEU A 171 2.50 0.35 11.39
CA LEU A 171 3.65 0.30 12.31
C LEU A 171 4.64 1.43 12.01
N ILE A 172 4.97 1.62 10.74
CA ILE A 172 5.88 2.68 10.29
C ILE A 172 5.33 4.05 10.67
N LYS A 173 4.09 4.33 10.28
CA LYS A 173 3.43 5.61 10.57
C LYS A 173 3.39 5.88 12.07
N TRP A 174 3.06 4.88 12.88
CA TRP A 174 3.03 5.02 14.34
C TRP A 174 4.41 5.32 14.92
N ALA A 175 5.46 4.58 14.52
CA ALA A 175 6.82 4.78 15.01
C ALA A 175 7.38 6.17 14.67
N PHE A 176 7.10 6.69 13.47
CA PHE A 176 7.47 8.05 13.09
C PHE A 176 6.64 9.11 13.82
N LEU A 177 5.36 8.84 14.10
CA LEU A 177 4.50 9.76 14.85
C LEU A 177 4.98 9.96 16.29
N GLN A 178 5.53 8.92 16.93
CA GLN A 178 6.16 9.05 18.25
C GLN A 178 7.36 10.02 18.26
N ASN A 179 7.90 10.32 17.08
CA ASN A 179 9.01 11.23 16.85
C ASN A 179 8.56 12.55 16.18
N GLY A 180 7.25 12.85 16.24
CA GLY A 180 6.68 14.10 15.70
C GLY A 180 6.60 14.16 14.18
N LYS A 181 6.88 13.07 13.46
CA LYS A 181 6.81 13.01 11.99
C LYS A 181 5.57 12.26 11.53
N SER A 182 4.69 12.94 10.80
CA SER A 182 3.52 12.30 10.18
C SER A 182 3.87 11.76 8.80
N LEU A 183 3.62 10.47 8.57
CA LEU A 183 3.88 9.80 7.30
C LEU A 183 2.58 9.40 6.57
N PRO A 184 2.65 9.22 5.23
CA PRO A 184 1.58 8.62 4.45
C PRO A 184 1.18 7.23 4.98
N ARG A 185 -0.08 6.85 4.74
CA ARG A 185 -0.65 5.62 5.28
C ARG A 185 -0.27 4.35 4.51
N SER A 186 0.00 4.44 3.21
CA SER A 186 0.22 3.27 2.35
C SER A 186 1.70 3.06 2.03
N SER A 187 2.11 1.81 1.83
CA SER A 187 3.47 1.44 1.41
C SER A 187 3.84 2.05 0.07
N GLN A 188 2.90 2.18 -0.88
CA GLN A 188 3.10 2.87 -2.16
C GLN A 188 3.48 4.34 -1.96
N ALA A 189 2.78 5.04 -1.07
CA ALA A 189 3.07 6.45 -0.80
C ALA A 189 4.39 6.62 -0.03
N LEU A 190 4.71 5.68 0.87
CA LEU A 190 6.02 5.62 1.52
C LEU A 190 7.15 5.39 0.51
N ALA A 191 6.94 4.57 -0.51
CA ALA A 191 7.94 4.33 -1.57
C ALA A 191 8.15 5.51 -2.51
N GLN A 192 7.25 6.51 -2.51
CA GLN A 192 7.34 7.70 -3.36
C GLN A 192 7.81 8.95 -2.62
N GLY A 193 7.68 9.00 -1.29
CA GLY A 193 8.17 10.10 -0.47
C GLY A 193 9.61 9.91 0.02
N GLY A 194 10.04 10.82 0.90
CA GLY A 194 11.37 10.78 1.52
C GLY A 194 12.52 10.93 0.52
N GLN A 195 13.75 10.82 1.02
CA GLN A 195 14.96 10.80 0.21
C GLN A 195 15.26 9.36 -0.25
N PRO A 196 15.52 9.10 -1.54
CA PRO A 196 16.01 7.80 -1.99
C PRO A 196 17.36 7.48 -1.35
N VAL A 197 17.53 6.23 -0.90
CA VAL A 197 18.79 5.73 -0.32
C VAL A 197 19.20 4.46 -1.06
N ALA A 198 20.49 4.34 -1.38
CA ALA A 198 21.01 3.10 -1.95
C ALA A 198 20.99 1.98 -0.89
N VAL A 199 20.76 0.73 -1.31
CA VAL A 199 20.74 -0.42 -0.38
C VAL A 199 22.08 -0.57 0.37
N SER A 200 23.20 -0.15 -0.22
CA SER A 200 24.51 -0.12 0.45
C SER A 200 24.62 0.93 1.56
N ASP A 201 23.79 1.97 1.53
CA ASP A 201 23.91 3.18 2.36
C ASP A 201 22.78 3.26 3.42
N MET A 202 22.08 2.14 3.63
CA MET A 202 20.98 2.05 4.58
C MET A 202 21.47 2.29 6.00
N GLN A 203 20.69 3.08 6.73
CA GLN A 203 20.92 3.39 8.14
C GLN A 203 19.69 3.02 8.97
N PRO A 204 19.87 2.63 10.24
CA PRO A 204 18.74 2.37 11.13
C PRO A 204 17.72 3.52 11.13
N GLY A 205 16.46 3.19 10.88
CA GLY A 205 15.35 4.14 10.71
C GLY A 205 14.91 4.35 9.26
N ASP A 206 15.68 3.88 8.28
CA ASP A 206 15.26 3.89 6.88
C ASP A 206 14.08 2.94 6.65
N ILE A 207 13.17 3.32 5.76
CA ILE A 207 12.03 2.51 5.36
C ILE A 207 12.44 1.67 4.14
N VAL A 208 12.29 0.36 4.25
CA VAL A 208 12.51 -0.59 3.15
C VAL A 208 11.15 -1.02 2.64
N THR A 209 10.91 -0.86 1.34
CA THR A 209 9.70 -1.35 0.68
C THR A 209 10.00 -2.57 -0.18
N PHE A 210 9.03 -3.46 -0.34
CA PHE A 210 9.21 -4.77 -0.97
C PHE A 210 8.20 -5.02 -2.08
N TYR A 211 8.56 -5.94 -2.98
CA TYR A 211 7.77 -6.39 -4.13
C TYR A 211 7.53 -5.33 -5.22
N GLY A 212 7.28 -5.77 -6.46
CA GLY A 212 7.11 -4.86 -7.60
C GLY A 212 5.86 -3.97 -7.51
N ASP A 213 4.85 -4.39 -6.75
CA ASP A 213 3.61 -3.65 -6.49
C ASP A 213 3.65 -2.81 -5.20
N VAL A 214 4.78 -2.84 -4.48
CA VAL A 214 5.00 -2.15 -3.20
C VAL A 214 3.94 -2.54 -2.16
N SER A 215 3.57 -3.81 -2.10
CA SER A 215 2.55 -4.34 -1.18
C SER A 215 3.01 -4.42 0.28
N HIS A 216 4.31 -4.25 0.56
CA HIS A 216 4.86 -4.39 1.91
C HIS A 216 5.97 -3.41 2.24
N ALA A 217 6.15 -3.11 3.54
CA ALA A 217 7.19 -2.23 4.05
C ALA A 217 7.64 -2.60 5.47
N GLY A 218 8.87 -2.21 5.84
CA GLY A 218 9.44 -2.35 7.18
C GLY A 218 10.44 -1.24 7.52
N ILE A 219 10.85 -1.16 8.78
CA ILE A 219 11.88 -0.21 9.25
C ILE A 219 13.20 -0.97 9.38
N TYR A 220 14.24 -0.51 8.71
CA TYR A 220 15.59 -1.04 8.85
C TYR A 220 16.14 -0.74 10.25
N ILE A 221 16.72 -1.74 10.91
CA ILE A 221 17.24 -1.61 12.28
C ILE A 221 18.76 -1.82 12.37
N GLY A 222 19.44 -1.98 11.24
CA GLY A 222 20.87 -2.34 11.17
C GLY A 222 21.10 -3.82 10.87
N ASP A 223 22.35 -4.18 10.57
CA ASP A 223 22.82 -5.56 10.38
C ASP A 223 21.99 -6.42 9.40
N GLY A 224 21.42 -5.81 8.37
CA GLY A 224 20.58 -6.53 7.41
C GLY A 224 19.19 -6.91 7.95
N MET A 225 18.77 -6.34 9.08
CA MET A 225 17.53 -6.66 9.76
C MET A 225 16.51 -5.52 9.64
N MET A 226 15.22 -5.88 9.69
CA MET A 226 14.10 -4.94 9.79
C MET A 226 13.11 -5.37 10.85
N VAL A 227 12.36 -4.39 11.37
CA VAL A 227 11.13 -4.63 12.13
C VAL A 227 9.92 -4.35 11.24
N HIS A 228 8.97 -5.28 11.22
CA HIS A 228 7.77 -5.17 10.37
C HIS A 228 6.55 -5.91 10.95
N ALA A 229 5.36 -5.51 10.52
CA ALA A 229 4.13 -6.28 10.71
C ALA A 229 3.83 -7.06 9.43
N SER A 230 4.23 -8.33 9.38
CA SER A 230 4.35 -9.09 8.12
C SER A 230 3.01 -9.45 7.45
N THR A 231 2.14 -10.18 8.15
CA THR A 231 0.87 -10.69 7.63
C THR A 231 -0.01 -11.20 8.77
N PHE A 232 -1.28 -11.48 8.46
CA PHE A 232 -2.28 -11.90 9.44
C PHE A 232 -1.86 -13.18 10.18
N GLY A 233 -1.87 -13.13 11.52
CA GLY A 233 -1.50 -14.25 12.37
C GLY A 233 -0.01 -14.32 12.72
N THR A 234 0.80 -13.40 12.19
CA THR A 234 2.19 -13.21 12.63
C THR A 234 2.30 -11.85 13.33
N PRO A 235 2.60 -11.81 14.64
CA PRO A 235 2.85 -10.57 15.33
C PRO A 235 4.00 -9.76 14.70
N VAL A 236 4.08 -8.48 15.05
CA VAL A 236 5.23 -7.64 14.71
C VAL A 236 6.50 -8.36 15.15
N LYS A 237 7.47 -8.46 14.26
CA LYS A 237 8.71 -9.20 14.48
C LYS A 237 9.88 -8.54 13.80
N VAL A 238 11.07 -8.97 14.22
CA VAL A 238 12.32 -8.69 13.54
C VAL A 238 12.60 -9.80 12.52
N ALA A 239 12.97 -9.42 11.30
CA ALA A 239 13.28 -10.36 10.22
C ALA A 239 14.39 -9.80 9.31
N PRO A 240 15.15 -10.66 8.61
CA PRO A 240 16.12 -10.21 7.62
C PRO A 240 15.44 -9.46 6.46
N ILE A 241 16.05 -8.39 5.95
CA ILE A 241 15.54 -7.69 4.75
C ILE A 241 15.62 -8.57 3.50
N SER A 242 16.47 -9.59 3.51
CA SER A 242 16.62 -10.57 2.42
C SER A 242 15.44 -11.56 2.33
N SER A 243 14.49 -11.54 3.27
CA SER A 243 13.34 -12.44 3.23
C SER A 243 12.36 -12.16 2.07
N ALA A 244 12.47 -11.01 1.43
CA ALA A 244 11.63 -10.59 0.31
C ALA A 244 12.42 -9.69 -0.66
N PRO A 245 12.06 -9.63 -1.95
CA PRO A 245 12.71 -8.75 -2.91
C PRO A 245 12.46 -7.27 -2.57
N ILE A 246 13.54 -6.52 -2.37
CA ILE A 246 13.49 -5.08 -2.09
C ILE A 246 13.07 -4.33 -3.36
N HIS A 247 12.11 -3.42 -3.22
CA HIS A 247 11.70 -2.49 -4.26
C HIS A 247 12.56 -1.22 -4.20
N ASN A 248 12.53 -0.50 -3.08
CA ASN A 248 13.42 0.64 -2.83
C ASN A 248 13.58 0.93 -1.33
N VAL A 249 14.48 1.87 -1.01
CA VAL A 249 14.73 2.35 0.35
C VAL A 249 14.55 3.86 0.42
N ARG A 250 13.89 4.34 1.47
CA ARG A 250 13.56 5.75 1.67
C ARG A 250 13.93 6.23 3.08
N ARG A 251 14.53 7.41 3.18
CA ARG A 251 14.88 8.10 4.44
C ARG A 251 13.97 9.30 4.67
N TYR A 252 13.47 9.45 5.90
CA TYR A 252 12.48 10.46 6.29
C TYR A 252 12.91 11.29 7.50
#